data_AF-A0A6G3STJ9-F1
#
_entry.id   AF-A0A6G3STJ9-F1
#
_cell.length_a   1.000
_cell.length_b   1.000
_cell.length_c   1.000
_cell.angle_alpha   90.00
_cell.angle_beta   90.00
_cell.angle_gamma   90.00
#
_symmetry.space_group_name_H-M   'P 1'
#
loop_
_entity.id
_entity.type
_entity.pdbx_description
1 polymer ?
#
loop_
_entity_poly.entity_id
_entity_poly.type
_entity_poly.pdbx_seq_one_letter_code
_entity_poly.pdbx_strand_id
1 'polypeptide(L)'
;LEIVLISTDRSRPLEERRREWSWLGWLPHLRPTHGQDCRLLLAYEREQAEARTAELVRRLDEGPLGPGWPHLDRASVAEAAREHTGPHTVVVLDGDPGTAMLRETTARLAGAGAAAGIHLICLAETPASSPTSPVAATYEAACRASIAFRECGAVAMLSGDVATALRLLRTAGGQAAGHGTVAAVD
;
A
#
# COMPACT_ATOMS: atom_id res chain seq x y z
N LEU A 1 -12.22 -10.58 -4.93
CA LEU A 1 -11.52 -9.37 -4.44
C LEU A 1 -11.63 -9.36 -2.92
N GLU A 2 -10.53 -9.11 -2.23
CA GLU A 2 -10.45 -8.96 -0.77
C GLU A 2 -9.83 -7.59 -0.46
N ILE A 3 -10.28 -6.92 0.60
CA ILE A 3 -9.69 -5.65 1.06
C ILE A 3 -9.11 -5.88 2.46
N VAL A 4 -7.86 -5.50 2.65
CA VAL A 4 -7.20 -5.48 3.96
C VAL A 4 -6.85 -4.04 4.28
N LEU A 5 -7.31 -3.52 5.41
CA LEU A 5 -6.91 -2.19 5.90
C LEU A 5 -5.80 -2.34 6.95
N ILE A 6 -4.72 -1.60 6.80
CA ILE A 6 -3.71 -1.35 7.83
C ILE A 6 -3.65 0.16 8.04
N SER A 7 -4.22 0.63 9.16
CA SER A 7 -4.18 2.03 9.58
C SER A 7 -3.71 2.05 11.02
N THR A 8 -2.39 1.91 11.22
CA THR A 8 -1.75 1.83 12.55
C THR A 8 -0.87 3.03 12.88
N ASP A 9 -0.94 4.09 12.07
CA ASP A 9 -0.16 5.32 12.25
C ASP A 9 -0.45 5.94 13.63
N ARG A 10 0.61 6.04 14.43
CA ARG A 10 0.53 6.52 15.82
C ARG A 10 0.54 8.04 15.93
N SER A 11 0.82 8.75 14.84
CA SER A 11 0.64 10.21 14.78
C SER A 11 -0.84 10.59 14.81
N ARG A 12 -1.74 9.64 14.48
CA ARG A 12 -3.18 9.83 14.39
C ARG A 12 -3.94 9.06 15.49
N PRO A 13 -4.85 9.70 16.24
CA PRO A 13 -5.65 9.01 17.25
C PRO A 13 -6.46 7.84 16.68
N LEU A 14 -6.64 6.77 17.48
CA LEU A 14 -7.39 5.58 17.06
C LEU A 14 -8.82 5.91 16.61
N GLU A 15 -9.50 6.79 17.34
CA GLU A 15 -10.90 7.16 17.05
C GLU A 15 -11.05 7.86 15.69
N GLU A 16 -10.08 8.70 15.33
CA GLU A 16 -10.04 9.38 14.04
C GLU A 16 -9.89 8.36 12.90
N ARG A 17 -8.88 7.48 12.99
CA ARG A 17 -8.63 6.41 12.02
C ARG A 17 -9.85 5.51 11.84
N ARG A 18 -10.51 5.12 12.94
CA ARG A 18 -11.73 4.30 12.89
C ARG A 18 -12.89 5.01 12.21
N ARG A 19 -13.11 6.29 12.52
CA ARG A 19 -14.20 7.08 11.94
C ARG A 19 -14.04 7.19 10.43
N GLU A 20 -12.84 7.51 9.96
CA GLU A 20 -12.54 7.67 8.52
C GLU A 20 -12.76 6.40 7.72
N TRP A 21 -12.37 5.25 8.26
CA TRP A 21 -12.48 3.96 7.58
C TRP A 21 -13.75 3.17 7.94
N SER A 22 -14.63 3.74 8.77
CA SER A 22 -15.85 3.08 9.25
C SER A 22 -16.77 2.60 8.12
N TRP A 23 -16.79 3.31 7.00
CA TRP A 23 -17.59 2.97 5.82
C TRP A 23 -17.16 1.65 5.17
N LEU A 24 -15.88 1.22 5.32
CA LEU A 24 -15.43 -0.08 4.79
C LEU A 24 -16.17 -1.24 5.44
N GLY A 25 -16.67 -1.08 6.67
CA GLY A 25 -17.41 -2.11 7.41
C GLY A 25 -18.67 -2.62 6.70
N TRP A 26 -19.19 -1.86 5.72
CA TRP A 26 -20.33 -2.25 4.90
C TRP A 26 -19.95 -3.11 3.69
N LEU A 27 -18.66 -3.19 3.35
CA LEU A 27 -18.20 -3.93 2.19
C LEU A 27 -18.03 -5.41 2.52
N PRO A 28 -18.57 -6.33 1.69
CA PRO A 28 -18.37 -7.77 1.89
C PRO A 28 -16.90 -8.19 1.72
N HIS A 29 -16.09 -7.38 1.02
CA HIS A 29 -14.69 -7.65 0.72
C HIS A 29 -13.76 -7.62 1.95
N LEU A 30 -14.23 -7.10 3.09
CA LEU A 30 -13.50 -7.17 4.36
C LEU A 30 -13.65 -8.52 5.07
N ARG A 31 -14.55 -9.40 4.61
CA ARG A 31 -14.76 -10.69 5.26
C ARG A 31 -13.60 -11.62 4.92
N PRO A 32 -13.02 -12.32 5.91
CA PRO A 32 -11.96 -13.28 5.67
C PRO A 32 -12.49 -14.44 4.82
N THR A 33 -11.71 -14.85 3.81
CA THR A 33 -12.08 -15.92 2.87
C THR A 33 -11.01 -17.02 2.75
N HIS A 34 -9.91 -16.87 3.49
CA HIS A 34 -8.70 -17.70 3.38
C HIS A 34 -8.26 -18.26 4.74
N GLY A 35 -9.22 -18.50 5.65
CA GLY A 35 -8.97 -19.07 6.98
C GLY A 35 -8.30 -18.10 7.97
N GLN A 36 -8.38 -16.79 7.72
CA GLN A 36 -7.81 -15.80 8.63
C GLN A 36 -8.57 -15.76 9.97
N ASP A 37 -7.83 -15.68 11.08
CA ASP A 37 -8.41 -15.68 12.43
C ASP A 37 -8.88 -14.26 12.84
N CYS A 38 -9.95 -13.80 12.21
CA CYS A 38 -10.58 -12.51 12.49
C CYS A 38 -12.03 -12.49 12.00
N ARG A 39 -12.78 -11.44 12.33
CA ARG A 39 -14.11 -11.21 11.74
C ARG A 39 -14.09 -10.29 10.53
N LEU A 40 -13.14 -9.35 10.52
CA LEU A 40 -12.92 -8.37 9.46
C LEU A 40 -11.43 -8.19 9.27
N LEU A 41 -11.01 -7.97 8.02
CA LEU A 41 -9.63 -7.75 7.61
C LEU A 41 -9.20 -6.29 7.88
N LEU A 42 -9.28 -5.88 9.13
CA LEU A 42 -8.94 -4.54 9.60
C LEU A 42 -7.81 -4.62 10.63
N ALA A 43 -6.86 -3.70 10.52
CA ALA A 43 -5.79 -3.52 11.50
C ALA A 43 -5.68 -2.04 11.88
N TYR A 44 -6.17 -1.71 13.08
CA TYR A 44 -5.97 -0.41 13.73
C TYR A 44 -4.93 -0.45 14.85
N GLU A 45 -4.56 -1.65 15.28
CA GLU A 45 -3.55 -1.91 16.30
C GLU A 45 -2.39 -2.71 15.72
N ARG A 46 -1.23 -2.64 16.39
CA ARG A 46 0.02 -3.24 15.90
C ARG A 46 -0.13 -4.76 15.73
N GLU A 47 -0.71 -5.41 16.72
CA GLU A 47 -0.89 -6.86 16.77
C GLU A 47 -1.77 -7.33 15.60
N GLN A 48 -2.78 -6.53 15.25
CA GLN A 48 -3.62 -6.79 14.07
C GLN A 48 -2.82 -6.63 12.78
N ALA A 49 -1.99 -5.59 12.67
CA ALA A 49 -1.16 -5.36 11.49
C ALA A 49 -0.11 -6.47 11.32
N GLU A 50 0.49 -6.95 12.40
CA GLU A 50 1.40 -8.11 12.41
C GLU A 50 0.68 -9.37 11.93
N ALA A 51 -0.52 -9.65 12.43
CA ALA A 51 -1.31 -10.79 11.96
C ALA A 51 -1.67 -10.68 10.47
N ARG A 52 -2.14 -9.50 10.02
CA ARG A 52 -2.53 -9.30 8.61
C ARG A 52 -1.34 -9.41 7.67
N THR A 53 -0.21 -8.82 8.02
CA THR A 53 1.00 -8.88 7.19
C THR A 53 1.60 -10.28 7.17
N ALA A 54 1.59 -11.02 8.28
CA ALA A 54 2.04 -12.40 8.33
C ALA A 54 1.20 -13.34 7.43
N GLU A 55 -0.12 -13.16 7.40
CA GLU A 55 -0.99 -13.91 6.50
C GLU A 55 -0.69 -13.64 5.02
N LEU A 56 -0.40 -12.38 4.67
CA LEU A 56 -0.04 -11.98 3.31
C LEU A 56 1.34 -12.52 2.90
N VAL A 57 2.32 -12.49 3.80
CA VAL A 57 3.64 -13.09 3.59
C VAL A 57 3.53 -14.60 3.39
N ARG A 58 2.74 -15.29 4.23
CA ARG A 58 2.50 -16.73 4.08
C ARG A 58 1.92 -17.07 2.70
N ARG A 59 1.03 -16.24 2.15
CA ARG A 59 0.51 -16.43 0.79
C ARG A 59 1.59 -16.27 -0.29
N LEU A 60 2.56 -15.36 -0.11
CA LEU A 60 3.71 -15.25 -1.02
C LEU A 60 4.63 -16.47 -0.92
N ASP A 61 4.91 -16.93 0.31
CA ASP A 61 5.73 -18.11 0.55
C ASP A 61 5.13 -19.38 -0.06
N GLU A 62 3.79 -19.51 -0.03
CA GLU A 62 3.02 -20.59 -0.65
C GLU A 62 2.77 -20.39 -2.16
N GLY A 63 3.10 -19.20 -2.68
CA GLY A 63 2.84 -18.78 -4.05
C GLY A 63 3.89 -19.25 -5.06
N PRO A 64 3.78 -18.80 -6.33
CA PRO A 64 4.63 -19.25 -7.42
C PRO A 64 6.12 -18.91 -7.25
N LEU A 65 6.43 -17.88 -6.45
CA LEU A 65 7.81 -17.48 -6.15
C LEU A 65 8.46 -18.32 -5.04
N GLY A 66 7.65 -19.03 -4.24
CA GLY A 66 8.10 -19.77 -3.05
C GLY A 66 8.76 -18.87 -1.99
N PRO A 67 9.28 -19.43 -0.88
CA PRO A 67 9.85 -18.66 0.22
C PRO A 67 11.13 -17.88 -0.13
N GLY A 68 11.71 -18.12 -1.31
CA GLY A 68 12.88 -17.39 -1.83
C GLY A 68 12.55 -16.02 -2.44
N TRP A 69 11.26 -15.67 -2.52
CA TRP A 69 10.79 -14.41 -3.11
C TRP A 69 11.49 -13.13 -2.63
N PRO A 70 11.96 -12.99 -1.36
CA PRO A 70 12.63 -11.77 -0.91
C PRO A 70 13.96 -11.47 -1.63
N HIS A 71 14.54 -12.46 -2.31
CA HIS A 71 15.83 -12.35 -2.99
C HIS A 71 15.71 -12.29 -4.52
N LEU A 72 14.49 -12.37 -5.06
CA LEU A 72 14.26 -12.34 -6.50
C LEU A 72 14.36 -10.93 -7.05
N ASP A 73 14.76 -10.84 -8.31
CA ASP A 73 14.77 -9.56 -9.00
C ASP A 73 13.36 -9.12 -9.40
N ARG A 74 13.24 -7.83 -9.74
CA ARG A 74 11.95 -7.22 -10.11
C ARG A 74 11.37 -7.80 -11.40
N ALA A 75 12.20 -8.34 -12.30
CA ALA A 75 11.76 -8.90 -13.56
C ALA A 75 11.02 -10.23 -13.34
N SER A 76 11.59 -11.10 -12.49
CA SER A 76 11.01 -12.38 -12.09
C SER A 76 9.69 -12.17 -11.36
N VAL A 77 9.64 -11.21 -10.44
CA VAL A 77 8.39 -10.82 -9.75
C VAL A 77 7.34 -10.33 -10.76
N ALA A 78 7.73 -9.47 -11.72
CA ALA A 78 6.80 -8.94 -12.73
C ALA A 78 6.31 -10.00 -13.72
N GLU A 79 7.10 -11.06 -13.95
CA GLU A 79 6.68 -12.23 -14.72
C GLU A 79 5.61 -13.03 -13.97
N ALA A 80 5.90 -13.44 -12.74
CA ALA A 80 4.93 -14.15 -11.91
C ALA A 80 3.64 -13.34 -11.70
N ALA A 81 3.74 -12.01 -11.55
CA ALA A 81 2.57 -11.14 -11.44
C ALA A 81 1.68 -11.12 -12.70
N ARG A 82 2.26 -11.26 -13.90
CA ARG A 82 1.50 -11.35 -15.16
C ARG A 82 0.80 -12.70 -15.32
N GLU A 83 1.38 -13.75 -14.73
CA GLU A 83 0.84 -15.11 -14.78
C GLU A 83 -0.19 -15.39 -13.68
N HIS A 84 -0.36 -14.48 -12.71
CA HIS A 84 -1.32 -14.65 -11.62
C HIS A 84 -2.77 -14.66 -12.12
N THR A 85 -3.46 -15.80 -11.92
CA THR A 85 -4.88 -15.97 -12.25
C THR A 85 -5.78 -16.17 -11.02
N GLY A 86 -5.20 -16.07 -9.81
CA GLY A 86 -5.89 -16.31 -8.55
C GLY A 86 -6.73 -15.12 -8.05
N PRO A 87 -7.28 -15.20 -6.84
CA PRO A 87 -7.98 -14.06 -6.23
C PRO A 87 -7.03 -12.86 -6.06
N HIS A 88 -7.61 -11.66 -6.06
CA HIS A 88 -6.88 -10.42 -5.79
C HIS A 88 -7.20 -9.87 -4.40
N THR A 89 -6.18 -9.37 -3.72
CA THR A 89 -6.27 -8.66 -2.44
C THR A 89 -5.73 -7.24 -2.63
N VAL A 90 -6.53 -6.25 -2.25
CA VAL A 90 -6.07 -4.86 -2.13
C VAL A 90 -5.74 -4.58 -0.67
N VAL A 91 -4.51 -4.18 -0.41
CA VAL A 91 -4.06 -3.79 0.93
C VAL A 91 -3.98 -2.27 0.95
N VAL A 92 -4.84 -1.63 1.73
CA VAL A 92 -4.78 -0.19 1.99
C VAL A 92 -3.86 0.01 3.18
N LEU A 93 -2.70 0.60 2.94
CA LEU A 93 -1.76 1.01 3.98
C LEU A 93 -1.91 2.52 4.21
N ASP A 94 -2.61 2.87 5.27
CA ASP A 94 -2.89 4.24 5.65
C ASP A 94 -1.88 4.73 6.70
N GLY A 95 -0.84 5.42 6.23
CA GLY A 95 0.23 5.97 7.05
C GLY A 95 1.32 4.97 7.45
N ASP A 96 2.06 5.31 8.50
CA ASP A 96 3.18 4.49 8.99
C ASP A 96 2.69 3.26 9.77
N PRO A 97 3.03 2.02 9.36
CA PRO A 97 2.56 0.83 10.05
C PRO A 97 3.18 0.63 11.44
N GLY A 98 4.24 1.37 11.80
CA GLY A 98 4.76 1.48 13.16
C GLY A 98 6.14 0.86 13.36
N THR A 99 6.24 -0.46 13.55
CA THR A 99 7.54 -1.08 13.86
C THR A 99 8.44 -1.15 12.63
N ALA A 100 9.77 -1.19 12.81
CA ALA A 100 10.70 -1.37 11.70
C ALA A 100 10.39 -2.65 10.89
N MET A 101 10.03 -3.74 11.58
CA MET A 101 9.62 -5.00 10.96
C MET A 101 8.37 -4.84 10.08
N LEU A 102 7.33 -4.14 10.57
CA LEU A 102 6.13 -3.89 9.77
C LEU A 102 6.42 -2.99 8.57
N ARG A 103 7.26 -1.95 8.72
CA ARG A 103 7.67 -1.09 7.60
C ARG A 103 8.43 -1.86 6.53
N GLU A 104 9.35 -2.73 6.93
CA GLU A 104 10.08 -3.59 6.00
C GLU A 104 9.15 -4.60 5.31
N THR A 105 8.30 -5.27 6.09
CA THR A 105 7.37 -6.28 5.57
C THR A 105 6.40 -5.67 4.56
N THR A 106 5.80 -4.51 4.87
CA THR A 106 4.90 -3.82 3.95
C THR A 106 5.61 -3.30 2.70
N ALA A 107 6.86 -2.86 2.80
CA ALA A 107 7.66 -2.49 1.63
C ALA A 107 7.96 -3.69 0.72
N ARG A 108 8.31 -4.83 1.30
CA ARG A 108 8.50 -6.08 0.56
C ARG A 108 7.21 -6.54 -0.11
N LEU A 109 6.07 -6.44 0.59
CA LEU A 109 4.74 -6.72 0.02
C LEU A 109 4.39 -5.78 -1.13
N ALA A 110 4.74 -4.49 -1.05
CA ALA A 110 4.52 -3.55 -2.15
C ALA A 110 5.33 -3.93 -3.40
N GLY A 111 6.56 -4.40 -3.21
CA GLY A 111 7.46 -4.80 -4.29
C GLY A 111 7.12 -6.16 -4.92
N ALA A 112 6.73 -7.15 -4.13
CA ALA A 112 6.56 -8.54 -4.56
C ALA A 112 5.12 -9.07 -4.55
N GLY A 113 4.20 -8.39 -3.86
CA GLY A 113 2.84 -8.88 -3.60
C GLY A 113 2.05 -9.24 -4.86
N ALA A 114 2.28 -8.52 -5.96
CA ALA A 114 1.55 -8.73 -7.21
C ALA A 114 1.73 -10.15 -7.77
N ALA A 115 2.84 -10.83 -7.47
CA ALA A 115 3.07 -12.22 -7.83
C ALA A 115 2.12 -13.23 -7.15
N ALA A 116 1.44 -12.80 -6.08
CA ALA A 116 0.38 -13.56 -5.40
C ALA A 116 -0.97 -12.80 -5.42
N GLY A 117 -1.16 -11.84 -6.33
CA GLY A 117 -2.38 -11.05 -6.45
C GLY A 117 -2.60 -10.01 -5.35
N ILE A 118 -1.56 -9.69 -4.57
CA ILE A 118 -1.61 -8.70 -3.47
C ILE A 118 -1.14 -7.35 -4.00
N HIS A 119 -2.00 -6.34 -3.94
CA HIS A 119 -1.73 -4.99 -4.45
C HIS A 119 -1.87 -3.97 -3.33
N LEU A 120 -0.82 -3.19 -3.10
CA LEU A 120 -0.81 -2.17 -2.05
C LEU A 120 -1.24 -0.81 -2.61
N ILE A 121 -2.14 -0.14 -1.89
CA ILE A 121 -2.42 1.28 -2.00
C ILE A 121 -1.86 1.93 -0.74
N CYS A 122 -0.70 2.57 -0.86
CA CYS A 122 -0.05 3.27 0.23
C CYS A 122 -0.48 4.73 0.24
N LEU A 123 -1.08 5.18 1.34
CA LEU A 123 -1.44 6.57 1.54
C LEU A 123 -0.36 7.23 2.40
N ALA A 124 0.17 8.34 1.90
CA ALA A 124 1.15 9.16 2.60
C ALA A 124 0.66 10.61 2.56
N GLU A 125 0.19 11.11 3.70
CA GLU A 125 -0.20 12.50 3.83
C GLU A 125 1.06 13.38 3.85
N THR A 126 1.05 14.42 3.03
CA THR A 126 2.13 15.39 2.94
C THR A 126 1.56 16.79 3.03
N PRO A 127 2.31 17.78 3.54
CA PRO A 127 1.86 19.17 3.53
C PRO A 127 1.45 19.59 2.10
N ALA A 128 0.38 20.37 2.00
CA ALA A 128 -0.15 20.84 0.73
C ALA A 128 0.97 21.41 -0.15
N SER A 129 1.05 20.95 -1.41
CA SER A 129 2.01 21.45 -2.37
C SER A 129 1.70 22.91 -2.70
N SER A 130 2.55 23.83 -2.26
CA SER A 130 2.55 25.21 -2.74
C SER A 130 3.22 25.29 -4.13
N PRO A 131 3.05 26.39 -4.89
CA PRO A 131 3.86 26.66 -6.09
C PRO A 131 5.38 26.63 -5.83
N THR A 132 5.79 26.73 -4.56
CA THR A 132 7.16 26.68 -4.07
C THR A 132 7.57 25.31 -3.50
N SER A 133 6.68 24.32 -3.45
CA SER A 133 6.96 22.93 -3.08
C SER A 133 6.88 22.05 -4.33
N PRO A 134 8.03 21.81 -5.00
CA PRO A 134 8.05 21.03 -6.24
C PRO A 134 7.49 19.62 -6.03
N VAL A 135 6.85 19.07 -7.06
CA VAL A 135 6.33 17.69 -7.09
C VAL A 135 7.35 16.66 -6.56
N ALA A 136 8.63 16.83 -6.89
CA ALA A 136 9.71 15.98 -6.42
C ALA A 136 9.87 16.04 -4.88
N ALA A 137 9.79 17.23 -4.27
CA ALA A 137 9.90 17.40 -2.83
C ALA A 137 8.72 16.77 -2.08
N THR A 138 7.50 16.90 -2.62
CA THR A 138 6.31 16.24 -2.07
C THR A 138 6.42 14.71 -2.19
N TYR A 139 6.90 14.19 -3.33
CA TYR A 139 7.16 12.76 -3.51
C TYR A 139 8.22 12.23 -2.52
N GLU A 140 9.33 12.95 -2.34
CA GLU A 140 10.36 12.58 -1.37
C GLU A 140 9.84 12.64 0.08
N ALA A 141 9.00 13.63 0.42
CA ALA A 141 8.35 13.69 1.73
C ALA A 141 7.44 12.48 1.97
N ALA A 142 6.64 12.08 0.96
CA ALA A 142 5.80 10.89 1.04
C ALA A 142 6.64 9.61 1.20
N CYS A 143 7.75 9.47 0.46
CA CYS A 143 8.66 8.33 0.61
C CYS A 143 9.33 8.25 1.98
N ARG A 144 9.57 9.40 2.64
CA ARG A 144 10.07 9.43 4.03
C ARG A 144 8.99 9.02 5.03
N ALA A 145 7.73 9.33 4.77
CA ALA A 145 6.62 8.95 5.62
C ALA A 145 6.29 7.45 5.53
N SER A 146 6.46 6.82 4.37
CA SER A 146 6.19 5.39 4.17
C SER A 146 7.19 4.75 3.21
N ILE A 147 7.93 3.75 3.70
CA ILE A 147 8.87 2.98 2.88
C ILE A 147 8.11 2.18 1.81
N ALA A 148 6.94 1.64 2.14
CA ALA A 148 6.12 0.91 1.18
C ALA A 148 5.64 1.79 0.02
N PHE A 149 5.37 3.07 0.27
CA PHE A 149 5.05 4.03 -0.78
C PHE A 149 6.18 4.15 -1.82
N ARG A 150 7.44 4.09 -1.37
CA ARG A 150 8.61 4.13 -2.26
C ARG A 150 8.72 2.90 -3.16
N GLU A 151 8.26 1.75 -2.70
CA GLU A 151 8.30 0.49 -3.46
C GLU A 151 7.11 0.33 -4.42
N CYS A 152 6.05 1.15 -4.28
CA CYS A 152 4.94 1.19 -5.23
C CYS A 152 5.46 1.55 -6.64
N GLY A 153 4.97 0.85 -7.67
CA GLY A 153 5.36 1.06 -9.09
C GLY A 153 4.66 2.23 -9.81
N ALA A 154 3.72 2.87 -9.13
CA ALA A 154 3.05 4.09 -9.57
C ALA A 154 2.64 4.94 -8.37
N VAL A 155 2.57 6.24 -8.58
CA VAL A 155 2.25 7.24 -7.56
C VAL A 155 1.21 8.19 -8.11
N ALA A 156 0.21 8.47 -7.30
CA ALA A 156 -0.84 9.44 -7.56
C ALA A 156 -0.69 10.58 -6.56
N MET A 157 -0.51 11.80 -7.05
CA MET A 157 -0.41 13.00 -6.22
C MET A 157 -1.62 13.87 -6.46
N LEU A 158 -2.40 14.08 -5.40
CA LEU A 158 -3.53 15.00 -5.42
C LEU A 158 -3.03 16.40 -5.02
N SER A 159 -3.51 17.42 -5.73
CA SER A 159 -3.08 18.81 -5.56
C SER A 159 -4.23 19.78 -5.80
N GLY A 160 -4.05 21.01 -5.32
CA GLY A 160 -5.08 22.06 -5.29
C GLY A 160 -5.91 22.05 -4.01
N ASP A 161 -6.56 23.17 -3.73
CA ASP A 161 -7.26 23.42 -2.45
C ASP A 161 -8.40 22.42 -2.15
N VAL A 162 -8.91 21.78 -3.20
CA VAL A 162 -9.98 20.77 -3.16
C VAL A 162 -9.55 19.43 -3.79
N ALA A 163 -8.23 19.21 -3.95
CA ALA A 163 -7.67 17.98 -4.53
C ALA A 163 -8.18 17.62 -5.95
N THR A 164 -8.56 18.61 -6.75
CA THR A 164 -9.15 18.41 -8.10
C THR A 164 -8.12 18.12 -9.19
N ALA A 165 -6.82 18.27 -8.90
CA ALA A 165 -5.76 17.95 -9.84
C ALA A 165 -5.01 16.71 -9.38
N LEU A 166 -4.96 15.69 -10.24
CA LEU A 166 -4.20 14.47 -10.05
C LEU A 166 -2.98 14.45 -10.97
N ARG A 167 -1.80 14.16 -10.42
CA ARG A 167 -0.60 13.84 -11.19
C ARG A 167 -0.21 12.39 -10.96
N LEU A 168 -0.17 11.61 -12.03
CA LEU A 168 0.24 10.21 -12.03
C LEU A 168 1.69 10.07 -12.51
N LEU A 169 2.52 9.42 -11.70
CA LEU A 169 3.93 9.15 -11.99
C LEU A 169 4.15 7.65 -11.97
N ARG A 170 4.85 7.11 -12.99
CA ARG A 170 5.43 5.77 -12.88
C ARG A 170 6.71 5.88 -12.07
N THR A 171 7.03 4.85 -11.31
CA THR A 171 8.26 4.79 -10.52
C THR A 171 9.08 3.57 -10.93
N ALA A 172 10.40 3.73 -10.92
CA ALA A 172 11.34 2.64 -11.14
C ALA A 172 12.40 2.73 -10.04
N GLY A 173 12.54 1.69 -9.20
CA GLY A 173 13.51 1.69 -8.11
C GLY A 173 13.27 2.78 -7.05
N GLY A 174 12.02 3.21 -6.84
CA GLY A 174 11.70 4.30 -5.92
C GLY A 174 12.04 5.70 -6.41
N GLN A 175 12.37 5.85 -7.70
CA GLN A 175 12.57 7.13 -8.38
C GLN A 175 11.43 7.39 -9.37
N ALA A 176 11.04 8.65 -9.55
CA ALA A 176 10.05 9.02 -10.55
C ALA A 176 10.60 8.78 -11.97
N ALA A 177 9.91 7.95 -12.75
CA ALA A 177 10.21 7.70 -14.15
C ALA A 177 9.46 8.72 -15.02
N GLY A 178 10.08 9.88 -15.24
CA GLY A 178 9.55 10.97 -16.09
C GLY A 178 8.72 12.03 -15.35
N HIS A 179 8.07 12.92 -16.12
CA HIS A 179 7.34 14.09 -15.59
C HIS A 179 5.91 13.82 -15.11
N GLY A 180 5.40 12.61 -15.39
CA GLY A 180 4.04 12.18 -15.06
C GLY A 180 2.96 12.73 -15.98
N THR A 181 1.78 12.14 -15.90
CA THR A 181 0.56 12.59 -16.59
C THR A 181 -0.31 13.37 -15.62
N VAL A 182 -0.80 14.54 -16.03
CA VAL A 182 -1.73 15.35 -15.23
C VAL A 182 -3.15 15.12 -15.75
N ALA A 183 -4.09 14.90 -14.83
CA ALA A 183 -5.52 14.76 -15.09
C ALA A 183 -6.33 15.58 -14.08
N ALA A 184 -7.54 15.97 -14.48
CA ALA A 184 -8.54 16.47 -13.54
C ALA A 184 -9.26 15.30 -12.88
N VAL A 185 -9.63 15.45 -11.61
CA VAL A 185 -10.52 14.54 -10.88
C VAL A 185 -11.89 15.21 -10.87
N ASP A 186 -12.83 14.68 -11.66
CA ASP A 186 -14.22 15.18 -11.76
C ASP A 186 -15.21 14.40 -10.87
#